data_AF-A0A9Q0W5C7-F1
#
_entry.id   AF-A0A9Q0W5C7-F1
#
_cell.length_a   1.000
_cell.length_b   1.000
_cell.length_c   1.000
_cell.angle_alpha   90.00
_cell.angle_beta   90.00
_cell.angle_gamma   90.00
#
_symmetry.space_group_name_H-M   'P 1'
#
loop_
_entity.id
_entity.type
_entity.pdbx_description
1 polymer ?
#
loop_
_entity_poly.entity_id
_entity_poly.type
_entity_poly.pdbx_seq_one_letter_code
_entity_poly.pdbx_strand_id
1 'polypeptide(L)'
;MVTSRDVQEVVSKLSSDKAKAREEGIKLLNTWLEGGERSIKFCKYLGQNTEKLKPNEIPHSETWPFLVTLLVQCVSSEISSSKRRLPKASLAKTMRIVIQRANDAKFSGKALPLLPVVKTLFNHISDVLSNVPSFQLEYGIILRHLLAVGDYRFHLRSRIYCSLVLLYIEKVVTSLDGNDSCQGNPKEEVFRCILTLHSLLENPPGDFPVDVREDIVKGFVHIFSFVREEGKISRKLIECINTYLLKDGPNLGSQSLEIHNAVQQFVFRCWLTTRDRSLKDALIFYARLQLNLSRGAADGSSLVEQLLDLVCKELDQSSLSCGSAPRSDATKDCKFGALSGSQRGLIELAALVFYKACVWTAKAPSTEKRVKKEPAAVLLKEALMKGKWLW
;
A
#
# COMPACT_ATOMS: atom_id res chain seq x y z
N MET A 1 33.99 -16.39 -17.20
CA MET A 1 34.07 -15.81 -15.83
C MET A 1 33.86 -14.31 -15.96
N VAL A 2 33.26 -13.65 -14.96
CA VAL A 2 33.23 -12.17 -14.89
C VAL A 2 34.51 -11.72 -14.20
N THR A 3 35.15 -10.70 -14.74
CA THR A 3 36.43 -10.17 -14.27
C THR A 3 36.30 -8.71 -13.84
N SER A 4 37.26 -8.22 -13.04
CA SER A 4 37.37 -6.81 -12.67
C SER A 4 37.32 -5.88 -13.89
N ARG A 5 37.98 -6.27 -15.00
CA ARG A 5 38.01 -5.51 -16.26
C ARG A 5 36.61 -5.27 -16.84
N ASP A 6 35.71 -6.25 -16.73
CA ASP A 6 34.33 -6.16 -17.24
C ASP A 6 33.52 -5.09 -16.48
N VAL A 7 33.69 -5.04 -15.16
CA VAL A 7 33.02 -4.05 -14.30
C VAL A 7 33.63 -2.66 -14.49
N GLN A 8 34.96 -2.58 -14.58
CA GLN A 8 35.67 -1.32 -14.79
C GLN A 8 35.32 -0.68 -16.14
N GLU A 9 35.09 -1.46 -17.20
CA GLU A 9 34.64 -0.92 -18.49
C GLU A 9 33.25 -0.26 -18.38
N VAL A 10 32.33 -0.89 -17.65
CA VAL A 10 31.01 -0.30 -17.38
C VAL A 10 31.16 0.99 -16.59
N VAL A 11 31.92 0.95 -15.50
CA VAL A 11 32.18 2.09 -14.63
C VAL A 11 32.79 3.26 -15.40
N SER A 12 33.83 3.01 -16.20
CA SER A 12 34.53 4.08 -16.95
C SER A 12 33.63 4.75 -17.98
N LYS A 13 32.70 4.00 -18.60
CA LYS A 13 31.73 4.55 -19.54
C LYS A 13 30.64 5.36 -18.84
N LEU A 14 30.15 4.88 -17.69
CA LEU A 14 29.13 5.57 -16.89
C LEU A 14 29.66 6.84 -16.23
N SER A 15 30.92 6.85 -15.79
CA SER A 15 31.57 8.01 -15.19
C SER A 15 32.02 9.07 -16.20
N SER A 16 31.80 8.86 -17.50
CA SER A 16 32.23 9.79 -18.54
C SER A 16 31.39 11.08 -18.53
N ASP A 17 32.03 12.23 -18.75
CA ASP A 17 31.34 13.51 -18.94
C ASP A 17 30.57 13.58 -20.27
N LYS A 18 30.90 12.70 -21.23
CA LYS A 18 30.26 12.66 -22.55
C LYS A 18 28.94 11.87 -22.50
N ALA A 19 27.83 12.54 -22.85
CA ALA A 19 26.49 11.92 -22.84
C ALA A 19 26.40 10.63 -23.68
N LYS A 20 27.06 10.60 -24.86
CA LYS A 20 27.10 9.41 -25.73
C LYS A 20 27.84 8.23 -25.08
N ALA A 21 28.94 8.50 -24.39
CA ALA A 21 29.71 7.47 -23.68
C ALA A 21 28.90 6.90 -22.50
N ARG A 22 28.19 7.74 -21.75
CA ARG A 22 27.27 7.27 -20.69
C ARG A 22 26.16 6.39 -21.25
N GLU A 23 25.58 6.77 -22.38
CA GLU A 23 24.55 5.96 -23.04
C GLU A 23 25.08 4.59 -23.48
N GLU A 24 26.28 4.53 -24.03
CA GLU A 24 26.96 3.26 -24.34
C GLU A 24 27.23 2.44 -23.07
N GLY A 25 27.60 3.09 -21.96
CA GLY A 25 27.73 2.47 -20.65
C GLY A 25 26.43 1.84 -20.15
N ILE A 26 25.30 2.53 -20.31
CA ILE A 26 23.97 2.03 -19.94
C ILE A 26 23.56 0.83 -20.81
N LYS A 27 23.82 0.89 -22.12
CA LYS A 27 23.58 -0.25 -23.02
C LYS A 27 24.41 -1.45 -22.61
N LEU A 28 25.71 -1.25 -22.36
CA LEU A 28 26.62 -2.31 -21.92
C LEU A 28 26.16 -2.92 -20.58
N LEU A 29 25.78 -2.10 -19.60
CA LEU A 29 25.24 -2.57 -18.33
C LEU A 29 23.97 -3.38 -18.52
N ASN A 30 23.04 -2.95 -19.39
CA ASN A 30 21.84 -3.71 -19.68
C ASN A 30 22.16 -5.08 -20.29
N THR A 31 23.13 -5.17 -21.21
CA THR A 31 23.59 -6.46 -21.76
C THR A 31 24.16 -7.38 -20.67
N TRP A 32 24.84 -6.84 -19.66
CA TRP A 32 25.29 -7.63 -18.51
C TRP A 32 24.14 -8.09 -17.60
N LEU A 33 23.06 -7.30 -17.51
CA LEU A 33 21.90 -7.58 -16.67
C LEU A 33 20.81 -8.42 -17.37
N GLU A 34 20.90 -8.57 -18.69
CA GLU A 34 20.02 -9.41 -19.51
C GLU A 34 20.07 -10.88 -19.06
N GLY A 35 18.91 -11.55 -19.08
CA GLY A 35 18.69 -12.82 -18.40
C GLY A 35 19.68 -13.94 -18.77
N GLY A 36 19.83 -14.91 -17.86
CA GLY A 36 20.68 -16.08 -18.05
C GLY A 36 21.85 -16.15 -17.07
N GLU A 37 22.76 -17.08 -17.32
CA GLU A 37 23.85 -17.42 -16.40
C GLU A 37 24.89 -16.29 -16.26
N ARG A 38 25.11 -15.50 -17.33
CA ARG A 38 26.06 -14.37 -17.34
C ARG A 38 25.63 -13.27 -16.37
N SER A 39 24.35 -12.90 -16.35
CA SER A 39 23.79 -11.90 -15.43
C SER A 39 23.87 -12.36 -13.99
N ILE A 40 23.61 -13.64 -13.72
CA ILE A 40 23.78 -14.22 -12.37
C ILE A 40 25.23 -14.09 -11.92
N LYS A 41 26.20 -14.45 -12.77
CA LYS A 41 27.64 -14.36 -12.44
C LYS A 41 28.07 -12.91 -12.21
N PHE A 42 27.59 -11.96 -13.00
CA PHE A 42 27.88 -10.53 -12.85
C PHE A 42 27.30 -9.97 -11.55
N CYS A 43 26.04 -10.26 -11.23
CA CYS A 43 25.39 -9.82 -10.00
C CYS A 43 26.07 -10.42 -8.76
N LYS A 44 26.45 -11.71 -8.79
CA LYS A 44 27.20 -12.36 -7.70
C LYS A 44 28.57 -11.74 -7.50
N TYR A 45 29.27 -11.38 -8.57
CA TYR A 45 30.58 -10.71 -8.47
C TYR A 45 30.46 -9.37 -7.71
N LEU A 46 29.50 -8.52 -8.10
CA LEU A 46 29.22 -7.26 -7.38
C LEU A 46 28.77 -7.51 -5.93
N GLY A 47 27.96 -8.54 -5.71
CA GLY A 47 27.49 -8.94 -4.37
C GLY A 47 28.64 -9.33 -3.44
N GLN A 48 29.54 -10.21 -3.90
CA GLN A 48 30.72 -10.66 -3.14
C GLN A 48 31.67 -9.49 -2.80
N ASN A 49 31.86 -8.56 -3.72
CA ASN A 49 32.67 -7.37 -3.45
C ASN A 49 31.98 -6.41 -2.49
N THR A 50 30.66 -6.27 -2.58
CA THR A 50 29.86 -5.47 -1.64
C THR A 50 29.87 -6.08 -0.23
N GLU A 51 29.92 -7.40 -0.12
CA GLU A 51 30.00 -8.13 1.16
C GLU A 51 31.32 -7.84 1.89
N LYS A 52 32.43 -7.74 1.15
CA LYS A 52 33.75 -7.42 1.69
C LYS A 52 33.87 -6.00 2.25
N LEU A 53 32.94 -5.09 1.93
CA LEU A 53 32.97 -3.72 2.44
C LEU A 53 32.77 -3.69 3.95
N LYS A 54 33.69 -3.03 4.66
CA LYS A 54 33.54 -2.77 6.09
C LYS A 54 32.43 -1.74 6.36
N PRO A 55 31.79 -1.76 7.54
CA PRO A 55 30.91 -0.69 7.96
C PRO A 55 31.67 0.65 7.91
N ASN A 56 31.13 1.64 7.21
CA ASN A 56 31.70 2.99 6.98
C ASN A 56 32.83 3.09 5.93
N GLU A 57 33.16 2.01 5.23
CA GLU A 57 34.08 2.09 4.10
C GLU A 57 33.43 2.77 2.89
N ILE A 58 34.19 3.61 2.19
CA ILE A 58 33.72 4.25 0.95
C ILE A 58 33.54 3.15 -0.10
N PRO A 59 32.36 3.01 -0.73
CA PRO A 59 32.14 1.99 -1.75
C PRO A 59 33.12 2.15 -2.92
N HIS A 60 33.91 1.12 -3.21
CA HIS A 60 34.82 1.10 -4.35
C HIS A 60 34.08 0.69 -5.65
N SER A 61 34.75 0.83 -6.79
CA SER A 61 34.17 0.78 -8.14
C SER A 61 33.41 -0.50 -8.49
N GLU A 62 33.66 -1.60 -7.79
CA GLU A 62 33.14 -2.93 -8.09
C GLU A 62 32.05 -3.39 -7.11
N THR A 63 31.31 -2.43 -6.55
CA THR A 63 30.28 -2.67 -5.54
C THR A 63 28.93 -2.12 -5.95
N TRP A 64 27.85 -2.69 -5.40
CA TRP A 64 26.49 -2.22 -5.67
C TRP A 64 26.27 -0.74 -5.28
N PRO A 65 26.68 -0.26 -4.09
CA PRO A 65 26.48 1.14 -3.72
C PRO A 65 27.18 2.12 -4.66
N PHE A 66 28.39 1.78 -5.13
CA PHE A 66 29.12 2.63 -6.07
C PHE A 66 28.40 2.70 -7.42
N LEU A 67 27.98 1.56 -7.97
CA LEU A 67 27.22 1.52 -9.22
C LEU A 67 25.90 2.32 -9.12
N VAL A 68 25.18 2.20 -8.00
CA VAL A 68 23.97 2.98 -7.74
C VAL A 68 24.28 4.48 -7.67
N THR A 69 25.37 4.87 -7.01
CA THR A 69 25.80 6.28 -6.94
C THR A 69 26.11 6.85 -8.32
N LEU A 70 26.82 6.10 -9.15
CA LEU A 70 27.08 6.49 -10.54
C LEU A 70 25.79 6.65 -11.34
N LEU A 71 24.83 5.74 -11.20
CA LEU A 71 23.55 5.84 -11.91
C LEU A 71 22.73 7.04 -11.45
N VAL A 72 22.74 7.37 -10.16
CA VAL A 72 22.13 8.62 -9.63
C VAL A 72 22.75 9.84 -10.33
N GLN A 73 24.07 9.89 -10.44
CA GLN A 73 24.77 10.96 -11.15
C GLN A 73 24.40 11.00 -12.64
N CYS A 74 24.41 9.86 -13.33
CA CYS A 74 24.01 9.78 -14.73
C CYS A 74 22.59 10.30 -14.95
N VAL A 75 21.64 9.91 -14.09
CA VAL A 75 20.25 10.38 -14.17
C VAL A 75 20.16 11.88 -13.91
N SER A 76 20.85 12.38 -12.88
CA SER A 76 20.84 13.81 -12.55
C SER A 76 21.42 14.67 -13.68
N SER A 77 22.51 14.20 -14.31
CA SER A 77 23.11 14.86 -15.47
C SER A 77 22.19 14.80 -16.69
N GLU A 78 21.52 13.67 -16.95
CA GLU A 78 20.54 13.56 -18.03
C GLU A 78 19.42 14.58 -17.82
N ILE A 79 18.77 14.58 -16.65
CA ILE A 79 17.67 15.51 -16.31
C ILE A 79 18.11 16.97 -16.50
N SER A 80 19.31 17.32 -16.02
CA SER A 80 19.87 18.67 -16.13
C SER A 80 20.14 19.09 -17.58
N SER A 81 20.56 18.15 -18.43
CA SER A 81 20.81 18.39 -19.86
C SER A 81 19.53 18.37 -20.72
N SER A 82 18.49 17.71 -20.23
CA SER A 82 17.22 17.44 -20.90
C SER A 82 16.21 18.58 -20.86
N LYS A 83 16.61 19.82 -20.52
CA LYS A 83 15.69 20.98 -20.44
C LYS A 83 14.83 21.22 -21.70
N ARG A 84 15.24 20.72 -22.87
CA ARG A 84 14.49 20.79 -24.14
C ARG A 84 13.95 19.45 -24.65
N ARG A 85 14.36 18.31 -24.08
CA ARG A 85 14.03 16.96 -24.58
C ARG A 85 13.76 16.03 -23.40
N LEU A 86 12.68 15.25 -23.48
CA LEU A 86 12.35 14.25 -22.45
C LEU A 86 13.55 13.32 -22.15
N PRO A 87 13.87 13.11 -20.86
CA PRO A 87 14.91 12.17 -20.43
C PRO A 87 14.66 10.75 -20.95
N LYS A 88 15.72 10.02 -21.29
CA LYS A 88 15.61 8.65 -21.83
C LYS A 88 15.07 7.67 -20.79
N ALA A 89 13.93 7.05 -21.08
CA ALA A 89 13.28 6.07 -20.19
C ALA A 89 14.15 4.84 -19.87
N SER A 90 15.11 4.49 -20.76
CA SER A 90 16.05 3.40 -20.53
C SER A 90 16.88 3.58 -19.25
N LEU A 91 17.24 4.82 -18.90
CA LEU A 91 18.00 5.13 -17.67
C LEU A 91 17.21 4.76 -16.42
N ALA A 92 15.93 5.17 -16.35
CA ALA A 92 15.07 4.86 -15.22
C ALA A 92 14.82 3.35 -15.10
N LYS A 93 14.64 2.66 -16.23
CA LYS A 93 14.50 1.20 -16.29
C LYS A 93 15.76 0.48 -15.80
N THR A 94 16.95 0.92 -16.23
CA THR A 94 18.23 0.36 -15.76
C THR A 94 18.42 0.57 -14.27
N MET A 95 18.12 1.78 -13.77
CA MET A 95 18.17 2.10 -12.34
C MET A 95 17.28 1.16 -11.53
N ARG A 96 16.04 0.91 -11.99
CA ARG A 96 15.13 -0.05 -11.36
C ARG A 96 15.73 -1.45 -11.30
N ILE A 97 16.22 -1.96 -12.42
CA ILE A 97 16.79 -3.32 -12.50
C ILE A 97 17.99 -3.46 -11.55
N VAL A 98 18.89 -2.48 -11.53
CA VAL A 98 20.08 -2.50 -10.65
C VAL A 98 19.69 -2.56 -9.18
N ILE A 99 18.73 -1.73 -8.74
CA ILE A 99 18.28 -1.73 -7.33
C ILE A 99 17.60 -3.06 -6.96
N GLN A 100 16.80 -3.63 -7.87
CA GLN A 100 16.17 -4.93 -7.66
C GLN A 100 17.21 -6.06 -7.55
N ARG A 101 18.22 -6.06 -8.42
CA ARG A 101 19.28 -7.06 -8.40
C ARG A 101 20.20 -6.94 -7.19
N ALA A 102 20.49 -5.71 -6.77
CA ALA A 102 21.27 -5.46 -5.57
C ALA A 102 20.59 -6.07 -4.33
N ASN A 103 19.27 -5.91 -4.19
CA ASN A 103 18.52 -6.43 -3.04
C ASN A 103 18.00 -7.87 -3.20
N ASP A 104 18.33 -8.56 -4.31
CA ASP A 104 17.94 -9.96 -4.49
C ASP A 104 18.84 -10.87 -3.65
N ALA A 105 18.23 -11.62 -2.73
CA ALA A 105 18.91 -12.57 -1.85
C ALA A 105 19.71 -13.63 -2.61
N LYS A 106 19.43 -13.87 -3.89
CA LYS A 106 20.20 -14.80 -4.75
C LYS A 106 21.61 -14.30 -5.08
N PHE A 107 21.83 -12.99 -5.02
CA PHE A 107 23.08 -12.35 -5.44
C PHE A 107 23.79 -11.59 -4.32
N SER A 108 23.06 -11.19 -3.27
CA SER A 108 23.65 -10.50 -2.11
C SER A 108 24.10 -11.51 -1.05
N GLY A 109 25.39 -11.50 -0.71
CA GLY A 109 25.91 -12.19 0.49
C GLY A 109 25.72 -11.39 1.79
N LYS A 110 25.47 -10.07 1.68
CA LYS A 110 25.31 -9.15 2.81
C LYS A 110 23.83 -8.80 3.03
N ALA A 111 23.40 -8.73 4.29
CA ALA A 111 22.15 -8.08 4.64
C ALA A 111 22.31 -6.57 4.37
N LEU A 112 21.46 -5.99 3.51
CA LEU A 112 21.40 -4.54 3.21
C LEU A 112 22.56 -3.97 2.38
N PRO A 113 22.74 -4.44 1.13
CA PRO A 113 23.86 -4.00 0.28
C PRO A 113 23.83 -2.52 -0.07
N LEU A 114 22.67 -1.85 -0.06
CA LEU A 114 22.52 -0.44 -0.43
C LEU A 114 22.51 0.52 0.77
N LEU A 115 22.69 0.01 2.00
CA LEU A 115 22.69 0.82 3.22
C LEU A 115 23.57 2.09 3.14
N PRO A 116 24.80 2.04 2.57
CA PRO A 116 25.66 3.23 2.51
C PRO A 116 25.09 4.39 1.67
N VAL A 117 24.20 4.11 0.72
CA VAL A 117 23.70 5.08 -0.26
C VAL A 117 22.18 5.29 -0.18
N VAL A 118 21.49 4.58 0.70
CA VAL A 118 20.01 4.57 0.74
C VAL A 118 19.44 5.96 1.08
N LYS A 119 20.09 6.72 1.96
CA LYS A 119 19.68 8.07 2.34
C LYS A 119 19.73 9.04 1.16
N THR A 120 20.83 9.02 0.39
CA THR A 120 20.97 9.85 -0.81
C THR A 120 20.03 9.38 -1.91
N LEU A 121 19.80 8.06 -2.00
CA LEU A 121 18.86 7.47 -2.94
C LEU A 121 17.42 7.92 -2.69
N PHE A 122 16.95 7.98 -1.44
CA PHE A 122 15.61 8.52 -1.15
C PHE A 122 15.46 9.99 -1.51
N ASN A 123 16.48 10.83 -1.24
CA ASN A 123 16.46 12.24 -1.65
C ASN A 123 16.32 12.35 -3.18
N HIS A 124 17.11 11.57 -3.91
CA HIS A 124 17.09 11.52 -5.38
C HIS A 124 15.73 11.04 -5.91
N ILE A 125 15.16 9.98 -5.33
CA ILE A 125 13.84 9.47 -5.72
C ILE A 125 12.75 10.51 -5.53
N SER A 126 12.78 11.22 -4.39
CA SER A 126 11.82 12.29 -4.13
C SER A 126 11.91 13.40 -5.17
N ASP A 127 13.12 13.85 -5.49
CA ASP A 127 13.35 14.90 -6.48
C ASP A 127 12.86 14.49 -7.87
N VAL A 128 13.21 13.28 -8.32
CA VAL A 128 12.79 12.76 -9.63
C VAL A 128 11.27 12.57 -9.70
N LEU A 129 10.64 12.03 -8.66
CA LEU A 129 9.19 11.80 -8.65
C LEU A 129 8.39 13.11 -8.70
N SER A 130 8.88 14.15 -8.01
CA SER A 130 8.26 15.48 -8.01
C SER A 130 8.44 16.21 -9.35
N ASN A 131 9.61 16.09 -10.00
CA ASN A 131 9.99 16.98 -11.10
C ASN A 131 9.97 16.34 -12.50
N VAL A 132 9.96 15.01 -12.61
CA VAL A 132 10.17 14.31 -13.90
C VAL A 132 9.07 13.29 -14.20
N PRO A 133 7.96 13.69 -14.85
CA PRO A 133 6.83 12.81 -15.14
C PRO A 133 7.20 11.52 -15.88
N SER A 134 8.12 11.60 -16.86
CA SER A 134 8.52 10.46 -17.68
C SER A 134 9.17 9.31 -16.88
N PHE A 135 9.69 9.58 -15.67
CA PHE A 135 10.37 8.60 -14.83
C PHE A 135 9.49 8.03 -13.72
N GLN A 136 8.27 8.56 -13.53
CA GLN A 136 7.43 8.25 -12.38
C GLN A 136 7.05 6.78 -12.26
N LEU A 137 6.75 6.11 -13.38
CA LEU A 137 6.40 4.68 -13.38
C LEU A 137 7.54 3.82 -12.83
N GLU A 138 8.76 4.09 -13.27
CA GLU A 138 9.96 3.34 -12.89
C GLU A 138 10.37 3.66 -11.45
N TYR A 139 10.37 4.94 -11.08
CA TYR A 139 10.75 5.40 -9.75
C TYR A 139 9.72 5.04 -8.67
N GLY A 140 8.44 4.96 -9.02
CA GLY A 140 7.41 4.44 -8.12
C GLY A 140 7.65 2.96 -7.79
N ILE A 141 8.10 2.16 -8.76
CA ILE A 141 8.49 0.76 -8.49
C ILE A 141 9.72 0.72 -7.58
N ILE A 142 10.75 1.54 -7.85
CA ILE A 142 11.95 1.63 -7.02
C ILE A 142 11.58 1.96 -5.57
N LEU A 143 10.75 2.99 -5.37
CA LEU A 143 10.33 3.42 -4.04
C LEU A 143 9.67 2.28 -3.25
N ARG A 144 8.72 1.56 -3.86
CA ARG A 144 8.08 0.40 -3.21
C ARG A 144 9.07 -0.70 -2.82
N HIS A 145 10.07 -0.98 -3.67
CA HIS A 145 11.09 -1.98 -3.37
C HIS A 145 11.96 -1.57 -2.19
N LEU A 146 12.33 -0.28 -2.09
CA LEU A 146 13.13 0.21 -0.97
C LEU A 146 12.33 0.25 0.33
N LEU A 147 11.07 0.67 0.27
CA LEU A 147 10.17 0.69 1.43
C LEU A 147 9.88 -0.72 1.96
N ALA A 148 9.85 -1.74 1.11
CA ALA A 148 9.66 -3.12 1.55
C ALA A 148 10.76 -3.58 2.53
N VAL A 149 11.98 -3.05 2.43
CA VAL A 149 13.10 -3.39 3.33
C VAL A 149 13.02 -2.57 4.61
N GLY A 150 12.79 -3.24 5.75
CA GLY A 150 12.63 -2.63 7.08
C GLY A 150 13.72 -1.61 7.42
N ASP A 151 14.99 -2.01 7.33
CA ASP A 151 16.13 -1.20 7.75
C ASP A 151 16.34 0.06 6.90
N TYR A 152 15.97 0.01 5.61
CA TYR A 152 16.07 1.18 4.74
C TYR A 152 15.09 2.28 5.16
N ARG A 153 13.95 1.93 5.75
CA ARG A 153 12.90 2.90 6.16
C ARG A 153 13.44 3.93 7.15
N PHE A 154 14.30 3.52 8.08
CA PHE A 154 14.87 4.43 9.08
C PHE A 154 15.75 5.53 8.49
N HIS A 155 16.23 5.35 7.25
CA HIS A 155 17.01 6.36 6.54
C HIS A 155 16.15 7.32 5.72
N LEU A 156 14.85 7.06 5.59
CA LEU A 156 13.90 7.97 4.96
C LEU A 156 13.56 9.11 5.92
N ARG A 157 14.01 10.32 5.60
CA ARG A 157 13.73 11.50 6.43
C ARG A 157 12.24 11.79 6.45
N SER A 158 11.72 12.15 7.64
CA SER A 158 10.30 12.49 7.83
C SER A 158 9.78 13.49 6.79
N ARG A 159 10.49 14.61 6.54
CA ARG A 159 10.09 15.60 5.51
C ARG A 159 9.90 14.98 4.13
N ILE A 160 10.79 14.08 3.70
CA ILE A 160 10.72 13.44 2.39
C ILE A 160 9.56 12.45 2.34
N TYR A 161 9.39 11.67 3.39
CA TYR A 161 8.23 10.78 3.51
C TYR A 161 6.91 11.55 3.37
N CYS A 162 6.77 12.66 4.10
CA CYS A 162 5.57 13.49 4.07
C CYS A 162 5.32 14.05 2.67
N SER A 163 6.35 14.60 2.03
CA SER A 163 6.25 15.09 0.64
C SER A 163 5.85 13.99 -0.34
N LEU A 164 6.37 12.76 -0.19
CA LEU A 164 6.01 11.62 -1.04
C LEU A 164 4.56 11.17 -0.84
N VAL A 165 4.08 11.11 0.42
CA VAL A 165 2.68 10.74 0.71
C VAL A 165 1.73 11.74 0.07
N LEU A 166 1.95 13.03 0.28
CA LEU A 166 1.11 14.09 -0.28
C LEU A 166 1.14 14.10 -1.81
N LEU A 167 2.32 13.94 -2.41
CA LEU A 167 2.48 13.82 -3.86
C LEU A 167 1.62 12.67 -4.43
N TYR A 168 1.62 11.51 -3.80
CA TYR A 168 0.83 10.38 -4.30
C TYR A 168 -0.67 10.50 -4.01
N ILE A 169 -1.08 11.18 -2.95
CA ILE A 169 -2.49 11.54 -2.73
C ILE A 169 -2.97 12.47 -3.84
N GLU A 170 -2.24 13.55 -4.09
CA GLU A 170 -2.56 14.54 -5.14
C GLU A 170 -2.65 13.85 -6.51
N LYS A 171 -1.68 12.99 -6.84
CA LYS A 171 -1.72 12.20 -8.08
C LYS A 171 -2.95 11.32 -8.20
N VAL A 172 -3.36 10.66 -7.13
CA VAL A 172 -4.56 9.81 -7.17
C VAL A 172 -5.81 10.67 -7.38
N VAL A 173 -5.87 11.85 -6.76
CA VAL A 173 -6.94 12.82 -6.99
C VAL A 173 -6.98 13.27 -8.44
N THR A 174 -5.88 13.82 -8.98
CA THR A 174 -5.85 14.39 -10.34
C THR A 174 -6.18 13.34 -11.40
N SER A 175 -5.68 12.11 -11.21
CA SER A 175 -5.94 11.03 -12.16
C SER A 175 -7.36 10.45 -12.07
N LEU A 176 -8.08 10.65 -10.94
CA LEU A 176 -9.50 10.28 -10.80
C LEU A 176 -10.44 11.38 -11.31
N ASP A 177 -10.04 12.64 -11.21
CA ASP A 177 -10.77 13.81 -11.73
C ASP A 177 -10.81 13.85 -13.27
N GLY A 178 -9.96 13.05 -13.94
CA GLY A 178 -9.95 12.89 -15.39
C GLY A 178 -9.24 14.01 -16.16
N ASN A 179 -8.56 14.91 -15.44
CA ASN A 179 -7.82 16.05 -16.00
C ASN A 179 -6.40 15.68 -16.50
N ASP A 180 -5.94 14.43 -16.32
CA ASP A 180 -4.63 13.99 -16.78
C ASP A 180 -4.62 13.66 -18.29
N SER A 181 -4.00 14.53 -19.08
CA SER A 181 -3.79 14.39 -20.53
C SER A 181 -2.70 13.37 -20.93
N CYS A 182 -2.43 12.37 -20.11
CA CYS A 182 -1.33 11.42 -20.35
C CYS A 182 -1.75 10.26 -21.26
N GLN A 183 -0.99 10.05 -22.34
CA GLN A 183 -1.17 8.96 -23.29
C GLN A 183 -0.90 7.59 -22.63
N GLY A 184 -1.97 6.86 -22.29
CA GLY A 184 -1.91 5.53 -21.68
C GLY A 184 -3.30 4.99 -21.32
N ASN A 185 -3.36 3.82 -20.68
CA ASN A 185 -4.60 3.35 -20.03
C ASN A 185 -4.70 4.01 -18.64
N PRO A 186 -5.50 5.09 -18.46
CA PRO A 186 -5.48 5.90 -17.25
C PRO A 186 -5.79 5.08 -15.99
N LYS A 187 -6.61 4.03 -16.11
CA LYS A 187 -6.98 3.17 -14.97
C LYS A 187 -5.81 2.37 -14.41
N GLU A 188 -4.87 1.93 -15.25
CA GLU A 188 -3.68 1.20 -14.77
C GLU A 188 -2.68 2.12 -14.07
N GLU A 189 -2.53 3.34 -14.57
CA GLU A 189 -1.63 4.32 -13.99
C GLU A 189 -2.13 4.78 -12.63
N VAL A 190 -3.42 5.14 -12.52
CA VAL A 190 -4.10 5.41 -11.25
C VAL A 190 -3.86 4.27 -10.27
N PHE A 191 -4.06 3.02 -10.72
CA PHE A 191 -3.85 1.86 -9.86
C PHE A 191 -2.39 1.74 -9.36
N ARG A 192 -1.39 2.03 -10.20
CA ARG A 192 0.04 2.02 -9.81
C ARG A 192 0.38 3.15 -8.84
N CYS A 193 -0.25 4.31 -8.97
CA CYS A 193 -0.14 5.40 -7.98
C CYS A 193 -0.70 4.95 -6.63
N ILE A 194 -1.89 4.36 -6.61
CA ILE A 194 -2.52 3.83 -5.40
C ILE A 194 -1.64 2.74 -4.76
N LEU A 195 -1.03 1.85 -5.53
CA LEU A 195 -0.09 0.85 -5.00
C LEU A 195 1.11 1.50 -4.28
N THR A 196 1.58 2.64 -4.78
CA THR A 196 2.71 3.35 -4.18
C THR A 196 2.28 4.08 -2.91
N LEU A 197 1.11 4.74 -2.94
CA LEU A 197 0.49 5.32 -1.76
C LEU A 197 0.29 4.28 -0.66
N HIS A 198 -0.25 3.10 -1.01
CA HIS A 198 -0.44 2.00 -0.07
C HIS A 198 0.88 1.58 0.59
N SER A 199 1.94 1.40 -0.21
CA SER A 199 3.26 1.01 0.30
C SER A 199 3.86 2.07 1.24
N LEU A 200 3.63 3.36 0.99
CA LEU A 200 4.03 4.45 1.88
C LEU A 200 3.27 4.42 3.21
N LEU A 201 1.96 4.17 3.19
CA LEU A 201 1.12 4.10 4.39
C LEU A 201 1.40 2.85 5.23
N GLU A 202 1.72 1.73 4.57
CA GLU A 202 2.04 0.46 5.22
C GLU A 202 3.41 0.51 5.92
N ASN A 203 4.36 1.24 5.34
CA ASN A 203 5.77 1.25 5.73
C ASN A 203 6.27 2.66 6.09
N PRO A 204 5.67 3.36 7.06
CA PRO A 204 6.15 4.66 7.49
C PRO A 204 7.52 4.52 8.21
N PRO A 205 8.40 5.55 8.13
CA PRO A 205 9.69 5.55 8.83
C PRO A 205 9.57 5.77 10.35
N GLY A 206 8.39 6.17 10.83
CA GLY A 206 8.06 6.48 12.21
C GLY A 206 6.60 6.93 12.31
N ASP A 207 6.24 7.65 13.37
CA ASP A 207 4.89 8.18 13.52
C ASP A 207 4.58 9.26 12.48
N PHE A 208 3.30 9.38 12.09
CA PHE A 208 2.85 10.42 11.17
C PHE A 208 2.87 11.78 11.89
N PRO A 209 3.48 12.83 11.30
CA PRO A 209 3.39 14.18 11.86
C PRO A 209 1.96 14.72 11.84
N VAL A 210 1.58 15.50 12.86
CA VAL A 210 0.20 16.02 13.03
C VAL A 210 -0.29 16.77 11.79
N ASP A 211 0.53 17.68 11.24
CA ASP A 211 0.16 18.49 10.07
C ASP A 211 -0.18 17.62 8.86
N VAL A 212 0.55 16.51 8.70
CA VAL A 212 0.41 15.60 7.55
C VAL A 212 -0.80 14.69 7.73
N ARG A 213 -1.21 14.39 8.97
CA ARG A 213 -2.42 13.59 9.24
C ARG A 213 -3.66 14.27 8.70
N GLU A 214 -3.79 15.58 8.92
CA GLU A 214 -4.92 16.37 8.45
C GLU A 214 -4.98 16.38 6.93
N ASP A 215 -3.83 16.59 6.26
CA ASP A 215 -3.75 16.57 4.80
C ASP A 215 -4.05 15.18 4.21
N ILE A 216 -3.61 14.10 4.87
CA ILE A 216 -3.96 12.74 4.47
C ILE A 216 -5.48 12.51 4.56
N VAL A 217 -6.11 12.96 5.65
CA VAL A 217 -7.57 12.85 5.86
C VAL A 217 -8.32 13.61 4.76
N LYS A 218 -7.96 14.88 4.52
CA LYS A 218 -8.52 15.69 3.43
C LYS A 218 -8.33 15.02 2.07
N GLY A 219 -7.16 14.45 1.84
CA GLY A 219 -6.84 13.66 0.66
C GLY A 219 -7.80 12.49 0.45
N PHE A 220 -8.02 11.66 1.47
CA PHE A 220 -8.96 10.54 1.38
C PHE A 220 -10.41 10.99 1.17
N VAL A 221 -10.86 12.02 1.87
CA VAL A 221 -12.19 12.61 1.68
C VAL A 221 -12.37 13.04 0.23
N HIS A 222 -11.37 13.73 -0.33
CA HIS A 222 -11.42 14.20 -1.70
C HIS A 222 -11.37 13.05 -2.72
N ILE A 223 -10.51 12.04 -2.53
CA ILE A 223 -10.45 10.84 -3.39
C ILE A 223 -11.84 10.17 -3.45
N PHE A 224 -12.48 9.94 -2.31
CA PHE A 224 -13.78 9.25 -2.26
C PHE A 224 -14.95 10.09 -2.79
N SER A 225 -14.78 11.39 -3.01
CA SER A 225 -15.77 12.18 -3.74
C SER A 225 -15.89 11.78 -5.22
N PHE A 226 -14.84 11.18 -5.79
CA PHE A 226 -14.80 10.68 -7.18
C PHE A 226 -15.13 9.17 -7.29
N VAL A 227 -15.02 8.41 -6.21
CA VAL A 227 -15.18 6.94 -6.26
C VAL A 227 -16.65 6.54 -6.24
N ARG A 228 -17.20 6.20 -7.41
CA ARG A 228 -18.59 5.73 -7.54
C ARG A 228 -18.75 4.25 -7.86
N GLU A 229 -17.76 3.58 -8.41
CA GLU A 229 -17.88 2.19 -8.89
C GLU A 229 -17.07 1.19 -8.06
N GLU A 230 -17.58 -0.03 -7.93
CA GLU A 230 -16.80 -1.14 -7.38
C GLU A 230 -15.77 -1.64 -8.40
N GLY A 231 -14.57 -1.97 -7.93
CA GLY A 231 -13.52 -2.48 -8.79
C GLY A 231 -12.17 -2.53 -8.10
N LYS A 232 -11.14 -2.83 -8.90
CA LYS A 232 -9.75 -2.98 -8.41
C LYS A 232 -9.22 -1.71 -7.72
N ILE A 233 -9.58 -0.53 -8.24
CA ILE A 233 -9.19 0.78 -7.70
C ILE A 233 -9.83 1.01 -6.33
N SER A 234 -11.16 0.94 -6.25
CA SER A 234 -11.87 1.18 -4.99
C SER A 234 -11.52 0.17 -3.90
N ARG A 235 -11.33 -1.11 -4.26
CA ARG A 235 -10.78 -2.12 -3.34
C ARG A 235 -9.45 -1.70 -2.74
N LYS A 236 -8.49 -1.28 -3.57
CA LYS A 236 -7.16 -0.90 -3.10
C LYS A 236 -7.17 0.41 -2.31
N LEU A 237 -8.10 1.33 -2.60
CA LEU A 237 -8.30 2.54 -1.80
C LEU A 237 -8.83 2.22 -0.40
N ILE A 238 -9.78 1.29 -0.28
CA ILE A 238 -10.24 0.82 1.04
C ILE A 238 -9.09 0.15 1.81
N GLU A 239 -8.24 -0.64 1.14
CA GLU A 239 -7.03 -1.19 1.78
C GLU A 239 -6.05 -0.10 2.26
N CYS A 240 -5.93 1.02 1.54
CA CYS A 240 -5.13 2.18 1.96
C CYS A 240 -5.68 2.80 3.25
N ILE A 241 -6.99 3.04 3.29
CA ILE A 241 -7.67 3.58 4.48
C ILE A 241 -7.49 2.63 5.66
N ASN A 242 -7.72 1.34 5.47
CA ASN A 242 -7.54 0.33 6.51
C ASN A 242 -6.13 0.32 7.07
N THR A 243 -5.13 0.42 6.18
CA THR A 243 -3.72 0.47 6.58
C THR A 243 -3.43 1.72 7.40
N TYR A 244 -3.92 2.88 6.96
CA TYR A 244 -3.75 4.15 7.67
C TYR A 244 -4.44 4.14 9.04
N LEU A 245 -5.71 3.73 9.11
CA LEU A 245 -6.47 3.64 10.36
C LEU A 245 -5.88 2.62 11.33
N LEU A 246 -5.32 1.51 10.83
CA LEU A 246 -4.65 0.53 11.67
C LEU A 246 -3.37 1.08 12.30
N LYS A 247 -2.59 1.87 11.53
CA LYS A 247 -1.29 2.41 11.98
C LYS A 247 -1.42 3.64 12.86
N ASP A 248 -2.31 4.56 12.49
CA ASP A 248 -2.37 5.90 13.10
C ASP A 248 -3.78 6.28 13.58
N GLY A 249 -4.78 5.40 13.41
CA GLY A 249 -6.17 5.66 13.77
C GLY A 249 -6.39 6.19 15.19
N PRO A 250 -5.74 5.66 16.24
CA PRO A 250 -5.89 6.18 17.60
C PRO A 250 -5.45 7.64 17.75
N ASN A 251 -4.57 8.13 16.88
CA ASN A 251 -4.05 9.49 16.90
C ASN A 251 -4.91 10.49 16.10
N LEU A 252 -5.96 10.03 15.40
CA LEU A 252 -6.80 10.87 14.54
C LEU A 252 -7.92 11.59 15.29
N GLY A 253 -8.33 11.10 16.46
CA GLY A 253 -9.48 11.67 17.18
C GLY A 253 -10.74 11.73 16.30
N SER A 254 -11.33 12.92 16.16
CA SER A 254 -12.53 13.14 15.32
C SER A 254 -12.28 12.99 13.81
N GLN A 255 -11.04 13.13 13.34
CA GLN A 255 -10.70 13.04 11.91
C GLN A 255 -10.99 11.63 11.34
N SER A 256 -11.01 10.58 12.16
CA SER A 256 -11.40 9.24 11.70
C SER A 256 -12.86 9.21 11.23
N LEU A 257 -13.73 10.03 11.85
CA LEU A 257 -15.14 10.15 11.50
C LEU A 257 -15.32 10.95 10.21
N GLU A 258 -14.47 11.92 9.91
CA GLU A 258 -14.48 12.62 8.62
C GLU A 258 -14.22 11.66 7.45
N ILE A 259 -13.22 10.78 7.60
CA ILE A 259 -12.99 9.68 6.64
C ILE A 259 -14.23 8.80 6.54
N HIS A 260 -14.86 8.45 7.67
CA HIS A 260 -16.07 7.65 7.66
C HIS A 260 -17.22 8.32 6.92
N ASN A 261 -17.47 9.59 7.17
CA ASN A 261 -18.56 10.33 6.56
C ASN A 261 -18.44 10.41 5.04
N ALA A 262 -17.21 10.49 4.50
CA ALA A 262 -16.96 10.48 3.06
C ALA A 262 -17.13 9.08 2.43
N VAL A 263 -16.79 8.03 3.17
CA VAL A 263 -16.68 6.66 2.64
C VAL A 263 -17.94 5.82 2.89
N GLN A 264 -18.77 6.18 3.88
CA GLN A 264 -19.92 5.40 4.33
C GLN A 264 -20.91 5.06 3.21
N GLN A 265 -21.24 6.00 2.33
CA GLN A 265 -22.19 5.77 1.25
C GLN A 265 -21.71 4.70 0.28
N PHE A 266 -20.40 4.73 -0.05
CA PHE A 266 -19.77 3.72 -0.88
C PHE A 266 -19.78 2.35 -0.19
N VAL A 267 -19.35 2.30 1.08
CA VAL A 267 -19.28 1.06 1.88
C VAL A 267 -20.64 0.39 1.97
N PHE A 268 -21.68 1.10 2.40
CA PHE A 268 -22.99 0.52 2.63
C PHE A 268 -23.66 0.05 1.34
N ARG A 269 -23.48 0.78 0.24
CA ARG A 269 -23.97 0.35 -1.06
C ARG A 269 -23.28 -0.93 -1.51
N CYS A 270 -21.94 -0.99 -1.44
CA CYS A 270 -21.18 -2.15 -1.91
C CYS A 270 -21.32 -3.37 -1.00
N TRP A 271 -21.63 -3.19 0.29
CA TRP A 271 -21.62 -4.27 1.28
C TRP A 271 -22.49 -5.48 0.92
N LEU A 272 -23.73 -5.23 0.50
CA LEU A 272 -24.70 -6.29 0.17
C LEU A 272 -24.72 -6.62 -1.33
N THR A 273 -24.22 -5.73 -2.19
CA THR A 273 -24.28 -5.93 -3.64
C THR A 273 -23.02 -6.56 -4.21
N THR A 274 -21.87 -6.42 -3.54
CA THR A 274 -20.60 -6.85 -4.10
C THR A 274 -20.48 -8.36 -4.15
N ARG A 275 -20.04 -8.88 -5.30
CA ARG A 275 -19.68 -10.30 -5.48
C ARG A 275 -18.20 -10.56 -5.23
N ASP A 276 -17.42 -9.49 -5.07
CA ASP A 276 -15.99 -9.55 -4.85
C ASP A 276 -15.69 -9.82 -3.37
N ARG A 277 -15.30 -11.06 -3.08
CA ARG A 277 -14.94 -11.49 -1.71
C ARG A 277 -13.81 -10.65 -1.11
N SER A 278 -12.83 -10.24 -1.91
CA SER A 278 -11.68 -9.48 -1.40
C SER A 278 -12.05 -8.04 -1.03
N LEU A 279 -12.92 -7.39 -1.81
CA LEU A 279 -13.50 -6.11 -1.42
C LEU A 279 -14.35 -6.27 -0.16
N LYS A 280 -15.17 -7.32 -0.09
CA LYS A 280 -16.01 -7.60 1.07
C LYS A 280 -15.19 -7.76 2.36
N ASP A 281 -14.11 -8.52 2.32
CA ASP A 281 -13.19 -8.68 3.46
C ASP A 281 -12.55 -7.34 3.87
N ALA A 282 -12.19 -6.49 2.90
CA ALA A 282 -11.65 -5.16 3.17
C ALA A 282 -12.69 -4.22 3.82
N LEU A 283 -13.97 -4.30 3.40
CA LEU A 283 -15.07 -3.55 4.01
C LEU A 283 -15.37 -4.03 5.44
N ILE A 284 -15.35 -5.35 5.67
CA ILE A 284 -15.50 -5.94 7.01
C ILE A 284 -14.38 -5.45 7.94
N PHE A 285 -13.14 -5.48 7.46
CA PHE A 285 -12.00 -5.00 8.23
C PHE A 285 -12.10 -3.50 8.52
N TYR A 286 -12.53 -2.70 7.54
CA TYR A 286 -12.79 -1.27 7.70
C TYR A 286 -13.82 -0.99 8.80
N ALA A 287 -14.97 -1.68 8.78
CA ALA A 287 -16.03 -1.49 9.77
C ALA A 287 -15.54 -1.81 11.19
N ARG A 288 -14.72 -2.86 11.35
CA ARG A 288 -14.09 -3.20 12.64
C ARG A 288 -13.16 -2.10 13.14
N LEU A 289 -12.32 -1.55 12.26
CA LEU A 289 -11.41 -0.45 12.61
C LEU A 289 -12.21 0.77 13.07
N GLN A 290 -13.20 1.21 12.29
CA GLN A 290 -14.05 2.36 12.63
C GLN A 290 -14.81 2.16 13.95
N LEU A 291 -15.33 0.96 14.19
CA LEU A 291 -15.92 0.63 15.48
C LEU A 291 -14.90 0.74 16.60
N ASN A 292 -13.69 0.22 16.45
CA ASN A 292 -12.69 0.30 17.52
C ASN A 292 -12.24 1.74 17.81
N LEU A 293 -12.16 2.59 16.79
CA LEU A 293 -11.74 4.00 16.91
C LEU A 293 -12.83 4.91 17.51
N SER A 294 -14.11 4.60 17.31
CA SER A 294 -15.24 5.39 17.86
C SER A 294 -15.47 5.25 19.38
N ARG A 295 -14.48 4.78 20.14
CA ARG A 295 -14.59 4.56 21.60
C ARG A 295 -14.65 5.89 22.35
N GLY A 296 -15.87 6.41 22.55
CA GLY A 296 -16.15 7.57 23.42
C GLY A 296 -16.84 8.76 22.75
N ALA A 297 -17.02 8.75 21.43
CA ALA A 297 -17.76 9.79 20.72
C ALA A 297 -19.27 9.51 20.76
N ALA A 298 -20.10 10.55 20.96
CA ALA A 298 -21.57 10.44 20.87
C ALA A 298 -22.02 9.84 19.53
N ASP A 299 -21.28 10.15 18.45
CA ASP A 299 -21.54 9.68 17.08
C ASP A 299 -21.26 8.19 16.85
N GLY A 300 -20.57 7.50 17.76
CA GLY A 300 -20.38 6.05 17.61
C GLY A 300 -21.69 5.27 17.75
N SER A 301 -22.77 5.88 18.27
CA SER A 301 -24.06 5.19 18.45
C SER A 301 -24.77 5.03 17.12
N SER A 302 -24.65 6.02 16.24
CA SER A 302 -25.24 5.97 14.90
C SER A 302 -24.51 4.95 14.02
N LEU A 303 -23.17 4.86 14.11
CA LEU A 303 -22.38 3.85 13.42
C LEU A 303 -22.75 2.42 13.83
N VAL A 304 -22.90 2.18 15.14
CA VAL A 304 -23.30 0.87 15.67
C VAL A 304 -24.70 0.50 15.19
N GLU A 305 -25.65 1.45 15.17
CA GLU A 305 -27.01 1.21 14.66
C GLU A 305 -27.03 0.87 13.17
N GLN A 306 -26.28 1.61 12.35
CA GLN A 306 -26.20 1.37 10.91
C GLN A 306 -25.58 -0.01 10.59
N LEU A 307 -24.54 -0.39 11.33
CA LEU A 307 -23.89 -1.69 11.16
C LEU A 307 -24.74 -2.85 11.71
N LEU A 308 -25.54 -2.62 12.76
CA LEU A 308 -26.40 -3.65 13.34
C LEU A 308 -27.42 -4.19 12.32
N ASP A 309 -28.19 -3.30 11.69
CA ASP A 309 -29.20 -3.68 10.70
C ASP A 309 -28.58 -4.43 9.50
N LEU A 310 -27.36 -4.06 9.13
CA LEU A 310 -26.64 -4.61 7.99
C LEU A 310 -26.01 -5.97 8.31
N VAL A 311 -25.37 -6.12 9.46
CA VAL A 311 -24.78 -7.39 9.91
C VAL A 311 -25.88 -8.44 10.13
N CYS A 312 -27.02 -8.06 10.73
CA CYS A 312 -28.16 -8.96 10.90
C CYS A 312 -28.67 -9.51 9.55
N LYS A 313 -28.80 -8.66 8.53
CA LYS A 313 -29.19 -9.08 7.17
C LYS A 313 -28.18 -10.03 6.55
N GLU A 314 -26.89 -9.79 6.76
CA GLU A 314 -25.84 -10.62 6.20
C GLU A 314 -25.72 -11.99 6.91
N LEU A 315 -25.88 -12.03 8.23
CA LEU A 315 -25.92 -13.28 8.98
C LEU A 315 -27.14 -14.12 8.58
N ASP A 316 -28.30 -13.48 8.34
CA ASP A 316 -29.48 -14.17 7.82
C ASP A 316 -29.20 -14.79 6.44
N GLN A 317 -28.59 -14.04 5.51
CA GLN A 317 -28.27 -14.54 4.17
C GLN A 317 -27.21 -15.66 4.16
N SER A 318 -26.18 -15.53 4.99
CA SER A 318 -25.10 -16.52 5.05
C SER A 318 -25.57 -17.82 5.70
N SER A 319 -26.47 -17.76 6.70
CA SER A 319 -27.05 -18.96 7.33
C SER A 319 -27.87 -19.81 6.35
N LEU A 320 -28.55 -19.17 5.40
CA LEU A 320 -29.32 -19.84 4.32
C LEU A 320 -28.40 -20.57 3.32
N SER A 321 -27.20 -20.04 3.06
CA SER A 321 -26.25 -20.62 2.10
C SER A 321 -25.51 -21.86 2.60
N CYS A 322 -25.49 -22.10 3.92
CA CYS A 322 -24.87 -23.28 4.49
C CYS A 322 -25.78 -24.53 4.42
N GLY A 323 -27.04 -24.37 3.98
CA GLY A 323 -28.05 -25.43 3.95
C GLY A 323 -28.19 -26.19 2.61
N SER A 324 -27.45 -25.82 1.56
CA SER A 324 -27.67 -26.38 0.21
C SER A 324 -26.44 -27.11 -0.38
N ALA A 325 -25.76 -27.93 0.42
CA ALA A 325 -24.93 -29.00 -0.12
C ALA A 325 -25.83 -30.26 -0.27
N PRO A 326 -25.86 -30.95 -1.42
CA PRO A 326 -26.69 -32.14 -1.58
C PRO A 326 -26.16 -33.21 -0.61
N ARG A 327 -27.04 -33.70 0.27
CA ARG A 327 -26.77 -34.88 1.10
C ARG A 327 -26.45 -36.05 0.17
N SER A 328 -25.18 -36.40 0.02
CA SER A 328 -24.79 -37.75 -0.39
C SER A 328 -24.42 -38.54 0.86
N ASP A 329 -25.10 -39.65 1.07
CA ASP A 329 -24.81 -40.64 2.10
C ASP A 329 -23.36 -41.11 2.03
N ALA A 330 -22.58 -40.80 3.07
CA ALA A 330 -21.53 -41.66 3.59
C ALA A 330 -21.09 -41.14 4.96
N THR A 331 -21.28 -41.98 5.96
CA THR A 331 -20.72 -41.90 7.31
C THR A 331 -19.21 -41.60 7.27
N LYS A 332 -18.84 -40.42 7.79
CA LYS A 332 -17.57 -40.14 8.48
C LYS A 332 -17.67 -38.77 9.15
N ASP A 333 -17.32 -38.74 10.43
CA ASP A 333 -17.31 -37.60 11.34
C ASP A 333 -17.09 -36.24 10.66
N CYS A 334 -18.17 -35.46 10.60
CA CYS A 334 -18.10 -34.06 10.22
C CYS A 334 -17.40 -33.30 11.36
N LYS A 335 -16.07 -33.14 11.27
CA LYS A 335 -15.38 -32.12 12.06
C LYS A 335 -16.08 -30.79 11.79
N PHE A 336 -16.72 -30.21 12.81
CA PHE A 336 -17.28 -28.85 12.77
C PHE A 336 -16.23 -27.93 12.13
N GLY A 337 -16.58 -27.47 10.92
CA GLY A 337 -15.63 -27.06 9.89
C GLY A 337 -14.83 -25.81 10.25
N ALA A 338 -13.58 -25.78 9.82
CA ALA A 338 -12.76 -24.58 9.87
C ALA A 338 -13.45 -23.45 9.06
N LEU A 339 -13.81 -22.36 9.74
CA LEU A 339 -14.36 -21.16 9.11
C LEU A 339 -13.38 -20.63 8.06
N SER A 340 -13.90 -20.27 6.88
CA SER A 340 -13.09 -19.51 5.92
C SER A 340 -12.71 -18.14 6.52
N GLY A 341 -11.57 -17.57 6.13
CA GLY A 341 -11.08 -16.30 6.69
C GLY A 341 -12.09 -15.15 6.61
N SER A 342 -12.90 -15.11 5.54
CA SER A 342 -13.97 -14.12 5.34
C SER A 342 -15.15 -14.31 6.29
N GLN A 343 -15.59 -15.55 6.52
CA GLN A 343 -16.63 -15.88 7.50
C GLN A 343 -16.18 -15.55 8.92
N ARG A 344 -14.91 -15.84 9.25
CA ARG A 344 -14.32 -15.45 10.53
C ARG A 344 -14.33 -13.93 10.72
N GLY A 345 -13.96 -13.17 9.69
CA GLY A 345 -13.99 -11.71 9.72
C GLY A 345 -15.39 -11.14 10.00
N LEU A 346 -16.42 -11.70 9.36
CA LEU A 346 -17.82 -11.32 9.57
C LEU A 346 -18.29 -11.62 10.99
N ILE A 347 -17.96 -12.81 11.52
CA ILE A 347 -18.32 -13.21 12.89
C ILE A 347 -17.64 -12.29 13.92
N GLU A 348 -16.36 -11.99 13.73
CA GLU A 348 -15.62 -11.05 14.60
C GLU A 348 -16.25 -9.65 14.57
N LEU A 349 -16.70 -9.17 13.41
CA LEU A 349 -17.45 -7.92 13.29
C LEU A 349 -18.80 -8.00 14.00
N ALA A 350 -19.57 -9.08 13.79
CA ALA A 350 -20.87 -9.26 14.40
C ALA A 350 -20.80 -9.27 15.92
N ALA A 351 -19.84 -10.02 16.49
CA ALA A 351 -19.59 -10.03 17.92
C ALA A 351 -19.29 -8.62 18.45
N LEU A 352 -18.47 -7.85 17.75
CA LEU A 352 -18.13 -6.48 18.13
C LEU A 352 -19.34 -5.54 18.08
N VAL A 353 -20.14 -5.61 17.01
CA VAL A 353 -21.36 -4.80 16.84
C VAL A 353 -22.38 -5.13 17.93
N PHE A 354 -22.67 -6.41 18.16
CA PHE A 354 -23.62 -6.85 19.18
C PHE A 354 -23.16 -6.46 20.58
N TYR A 355 -21.88 -6.68 20.91
CA TYR A 355 -21.33 -6.26 22.18
C TYR A 355 -21.50 -4.75 22.40
N LYS A 356 -21.13 -3.93 21.40
CA LYS A 356 -21.27 -2.47 21.51
C LYS A 356 -22.73 -2.05 21.59
N ALA A 357 -23.63 -2.61 20.80
CA ALA A 357 -25.05 -2.29 20.85
C ALA A 357 -25.66 -2.58 22.24
N CYS A 358 -25.26 -3.68 22.88
CA CYS A 358 -25.68 -4.02 24.25
C CYS A 358 -25.06 -3.09 25.30
N VAL A 359 -23.79 -2.71 25.17
CA VAL A 359 -23.12 -1.83 26.14
C VAL A 359 -23.60 -0.37 26.03
N TRP A 360 -23.93 0.09 24.83
CA TRP A 360 -24.32 1.48 24.58
C TRP A 360 -25.76 1.76 24.99
N THR A 361 -26.64 0.77 24.93
CA THR A 361 -28.01 0.87 25.49
C THR A 361 -28.03 0.97 27.02
N ALA A 362 -26.93 0.57 27.70
CA ALA A 362 -26.78 0.71 29.15
C ALA A 362 -26.25 2.09 29.60
N LYS A 363 -25.74 2.93 28.69
CA LYS A 363 -25.29 4.30 29.00
C LYS A 363 -26.36 5.31 28.54
N ALA A 364 -26.95 5.99 29.52
CA ALA A 364 -27.94 7.09 29.49
C ALA A 364 -28.59 7.50 28.13
N PRO A 365 -29.93 7.61 28.06
CA PRO A 365 -30.63 8.02 26.83
C PRO A 365 -30.29 9.47 26.46
N SER A 366 -29.78 9.68 25.24
CA SER A 366 -29.62 11.00 24.65
C SER A 366 -30.99 11.64 24.35
N THR A 367 -31.10 12.94 24.57
CA THR A 367 -32.31 13.77 24.48
C THR A 367 -32.73 14.13 23.05
N GLU A 368 -32.57 13.22 22.09
CA GLU A 368 -33.16 13.39 20.76
C GLU A 368 -34.30 12.40 20.58
N LYS A 369 -35.42 12.87 20.00
CA LYS A 369 -36.64 12.09 19.75
C LYS A 369 -36.34 10.88 18.85
N ARG A 370 -35.86 9.77 19.44
CA ARG A 370 -35.71 8.49 18.76
C ARG A 370 -37.09 7.89 18.51
N VAL A 371 -37.37 7.57 17.25
CA VAL A 371 -38.41 6.60 16.86
C VAL A 371 -38.19 5.34 17.72
N LYS A 372 -39.24 4.84 18.38
CA LYS A 372 -39.21 3.63 19.23
C LYS A 372 -38.62 2.46 18.43
N LYS A 373 -37.31 2.24 18.54
CA LYS A 373 -36.61 1.05 18.04
C LYS A 373 -36.31 0.17 19.24
N GLU A 374 -36.58 -1.13 19.12
CA GLU A 374 -36.36 -2.10 20.20
C GLU A 374 -34.89 -2.13 20.63
N PRO A 375 -34.60 -2.31 21.92
CA PRO A 375 -33.23 -2.44 22.40
C PRO A 375 -32.50 -3.57 21.66
N ALA A 376 -31.25 -3.35 21.25
CA ALA A 376 -30.46 -4.35 20.52
C ALA A 376 -30.37 -5.70 21.26
N ALA A 377 -30.37 -5.68 22.60
CA ALA A 377 -30.42 -6.89 23.43
C ALA A 377 -31.72 -7.71 23.27
N VAL A 378 -32.86 -7.04 23.05
CA VAL A 378 -34.15 -7.70 22.79
C VAL A 378 -34.15 -8.33 21.40
N LEU A 379 -33.67 -7.60 20.39
CA LEU A 379 -33.53 -8.12 19.01
C LEU A 379 -32.61 -9.35 18.97
N LEU A 380 -31.48 -9.30 19.67
CA LEU A 380 -30.54 -10.43 19.79
C LEU A 380 -31.18 -11.64 20.46
N LYS A 381 -31.85 -11.42 21.60
CA LYS A 381 -32.54 -12.48 22.33
C LYS A 381 -33.62 -13.13 21.46
N GLU A 382 -34.43 -12.34 20.78
CA GLU A 382 -35.48 -12.87 19.91
C GLU A 382 -34.93 -13.64 18.70
N ALA A 383 -33.88 -13.14 18.07
CA ALA A 383 -33.27 -13.82 16.92
C ALA A 383 -32.67 -15.17 17.31
N LEU A 384 -31.96 -15.23 18.44
CA LEU A 384 -31.42 -16.48 18.99
C LEU A 384 -32.55 -17.45 19.40
N MET A 385 -33.62 -16.95 20.03
CA MET A 385 -34.80 -17.76 20.37
C MET A 385 -35.52 -18.30 19.11
N LYS A 386 -35.44 -17.57 17.98
CA LYS A 386 -35.96 -18.00 16.67
C LYS A 386 -34.99 -18.93 15.93
N GLY A 387 -33.87 -19.34 16.55
CA GLY A 387 -32.87 -20.22 15.96
C GLY A 387 -32.07 -19.58 14.81
N LYS A 388 -32.06 -18.24 14.71
CA LYS A 388 -31.22 -17.52 13.75
C LYS A 388 -29.80 -17.37 14.28
N TRP A 389 -28.84 -17.30 13.36
CA TRP A 389 -27.43 -17.06 13.67
C TRP A 389 -26.81 -18.12 14.59
N LEU A 390 -27.32 -19.36 14.50
CA LEU A 390 -26.75 -20.55 15.13
C LEU A 390 -25.53 -20.98 14.31
N TRP A 391 -24.37 -20.39 14.62
CA TRP A 391 -23.08 -20.64 13.98
C TRP A 391 -22.17 -21.48 14.87
#